data_AF-A0A7U9XHC4-F1
#
_entry.id   AF-A0A7U9XHC4-F1
#
_cell.length_a   1.000
_cell.length_b   1.000
_cell.length_c   1.000
_cell.angle_alpha   90.00
_cell.angle_beta   90.00
_cell.angle_gamma   90.00
#
_symmetry.space_group_name_H-M   'P 1'
#
loop_
_entity.id
_entity.type
_entity.pdbx_description
1 polymer ?
#
loop_
_entity_poly.entity_id
_entity_poly.type
_entity_poly.pdbx_seq_one_letter_code
_entity_poly.pdbx_strand_id
1 'polypeptide(L)'
;MTAVTALALLISKVLDKARELSAKLFEKETIQPVAEPNERRTTQVIPQTDKIPMQEKNTHKEPTANPSSQKQELQAKTQTTEQEKPKIPPKPVMSAEATAYPKLLKIYKELNRQNGIIFDAERERNELELERDSLKGFAKLTKKGELQSRIDCKNEEIDLLKIGLSGIVKRYGFQTVHDFYKVFSVSKTANAEYRDKVDKWEEQYGEKVQKKEESIHRRLQNYQREISNQYMKRTIKNREAR
;
A
#
# COMPACT_ATOMS: atom_id res chain seq x y z
N MET A 1 -47.34 -17.79 -4.72
CA MET A 1 -46.20 -16.85 -4.79
C MET A 1 -46.51 -15.83 -5.86
N THR A 2 -46.58 -14.54 -5.52
CA THR A 2 -46.75 -13.47 -6.52
C THR A 2 -45.38 -13.13 -7.13
N ALA A 3 -45.36 -12.56 -8.34
CA ALA A 3 -44.12 -12.16 -8.99
C ALA A 3 -43.27 -11.20 -8.12
N VAL A 4 -43.93 -10.34 -7.34
CA VAL A 4 -43.29 -9.43 -6.38
C VAL A 4 -42.57 -10.20 -5.26
N THR A 5 -43.21 -11.19 -4.65
CA THR A 5 -42.55 -12.03 -3.62
C THR A 5 -41.36 -12.83 -4.18
N ALA A 6 -41.42 -13.28 -5.43
CA ALA A 6 -40.31 -13.99 -6.06
C ALA A 6 -39.11 -13.06 -6.31
N LEU A 7 -39.36 -11.82 -6.75
CA LEU A 7 -38.32 -10.81 -6.99
C LEU A 7 -37.62 -10.40 -5.68
N ALA A 8 -38.39 -10.13 -4.62
CA ALA A 8 -37.84 -9.76 -3.31
C ALA A 8 -36.92 -10.86 -2.75
N LEU A 9 -37.33 -12.14 -2.86
CA LEU A 9 -36.51 -13.28 -2.43
C LEU A 9 -35.22 -13.41 -3.25
N LEU A 10 -35.26 -13.10 -4.55
CA LEU A 10 -34.09 -13.09 -5.41
C LEU A 10 -33.10 -11.99 -4.99
N ILE A 11 -33.61 -10.79 -4.69
CA ILE A 11 -32.81 -9.67 -4.22
C ILE A 11 -32.12 -10.01 -2.88
N SER A 12 -32.86 -10.57 -1.90
CA SER A 12 -32.24 -11.00 -0.63
C SER A 12 -31.11 -12.01 -0.85
N LYS A 13 -31.30 -13.01 -1.72
CA LYS A 13 -30.25 -14.01 -2.01
C LYS A 13 -29.00 -13.39 -2.64
N VAL A 14 -29.19 -12.41 -3.52
CA VAL A 14 -28.06 -11.68 -4.13
C VAL A 14 -27.30 -10.87 -3.08
N LEU A 15 -28.02 -10.18 -2.18
CA LEU A 15 -27.42 -9.42 -1.09
C LEU A 15 -26.62 -10.32 -0.12
N ASP A 16 -27.16 -11.48 0.25
CA ASP A 16 -26.46 -12.44 1.11
C ASP A 16 -25.16 -12.95 0.47
N LYS A 17 -25.19 -13.25 -0.82
CA LYS A 17 -23.98 -13.69 -1.56
C LYS A 17 -22.94 -12.58 -1.70
N ALA A 18 -23.37 -11.34 -1.92
CA ALA A 18 -22.48 -10.19 -1.93
C ALA A 18 -21.79 -10.00 -0.56
N ARG A 19 -22.52 -10.21 0.55
CA ARG A 19 -21.95 -10.17 1.90
C ARG A 19 -20.91 -11.28 2.13
N GLU A 20 -21.21 -12.52 1.73
CA GLU A 20 -20.26 -13.64 1.84
C GLU A 20 -18.94 -13.35 1.10
N LEU A 21 -19.03 -12.79 -0.11
CA LEU A 21 -17.85 -12.37 -0.89
C LEU A 21 -17.11 -11.20 -0.23
N SER A 22 -17.82 -10.22 0.32
CA SER A 22 -17.20 -9.11 1.03
C SER A 22 -16.37 -9.60 2.23
N ALA A 23 -16.93 -10.48 3.08
CA ALA A 23 -16.25 -11.00 4.27
C ALA A 23 -14.94 -11.72 3.92
N LYS A 24 -14.94 -12.52 2.83
CA LYS A 24 -13.75 -13.21 2.31
C LYS A 24 -12.65 -12.27 1.80
N LEU A 25 -13.01 -11.08 1.32
CA LEU A 25 -12.04 -10.05 0.91
C LEU A 25 -11.42 -9.33 2.14
N PHE A 26 -12.19 -9.14 3.21
CA PHE A 26 -11.73 -8.40 4.39
C PHE A 26 -10.80 -9.19 5.31
N GLU A 27 -10.98 -10.51 5.46
CA GLU A 27 -10.05 -11.33 6.27
C GLU A 27 -8.63 -11.33 5.71
N LYS A 28 -8.47 -11.16 4.38
CA LYS A 28 -7.16 -11.15 3.72
C LYS A 28 -6.43 -9.78 3.77
N GLU A 29 -7.08 -8.73 4.26
CA GLU A 29 -6.55 -7.35 4.35
C GLU A 29 -6.03 -6.98 5.77
N THR A 30 -5.60 -7.98 6.56
CA THR A 30 -4.90 -7.77 7.83
C THR A 30 -3.42 -7.48 7.59
N ILE A 31 -3.02 -6.22 7.73
CA ILE A 31 -1.62 -5.80 7.74
C ILE A 31 -1.01 -6.12 9.12
N GLN A 32 0.13 -6.82 9.14
CA GLN A 32 0.98 -6.91 10.33
C GLN A 32 1.56 -5.53 10.67
N PRO A 33 1.51 -5.08 11.94
CA PRO A 33 1.97 -3.74 12.30
C PRO A 33 3.50 -3.64 12.13
N VAL A 34 3.95 -2.78 11.21
CA VAL A 34 5.32 -2.26 11.22
C VAL A 34 5.37 -1.17 12.30
N ALA A 35 6.25 -1.36 13.27
CA ALA A 35 6.43 -0.46 14.40
C ALA A 35 6.76 0.98 13.95
N GLU A 36 6.01 1.96 14.47
CA GLU A 36 6.28 3.39 14.32
C GLU A 36 7.48 3.79 15.21
N PRO A 37 8.44 4.62 14.74
CA PRO A 37 9.39 5.28 15.62
C PRO A 37 8.75 6.53 16.23
N ASN A 38 8.78 6.62 17.55
CA ASN A 38 8.32 7.78 18.33
C ASN A 38 9.21 9.01 18.05
N GLU A 39 8.68 10.04 17.37
CA GLU A 39 9.32 11.36 17.30
C GLU A 39 8.94 12.21 18.51
N ARG A 40 9.92 12.41 19.38
CA ARG A 40 9.87 13.39 20.47
C ARG A 40 10.01 14.81 19.91
N ARG A 41 9.07 15.68 20.29
CA ARG A 41 9.16 17.14 20.15
C ARG A 41 10.50 17.65 20.67
N THR A 42 11.21 18.41 19.85
CA THR A 42 12.10 19.48 20.32
C THR A 42 11.68 20.78 19.64
N THR A 43 11.13 21.68 20.44
CA THR A 43 10.84 23.07 20.08
C THR A 43 12.17 23.84 20.09
N GLN A 44 12.57 24.40 18.94
CA GLN A 44 13.49 25.54 18.92
C GLN A 44 12.81 26.71 18.24
N VAL A 45 12.72 27.79 19.00
CA VAL A 45 12.23 29.12 18.65
C VAL A 45 13.37 29.87 17.97
N ILE A 46 13.13 30.47 16.80
CA ILE A 46 13.91 31.61 16.29
C ILE A 46 12.93 32.62 15.65
N PRO A 47 13.05 33.94 15.92
CA PRO A 47 12.04 34.94 15.54
C PRO A 47 12.18 35.46 14.09
N GLN A 48 11.07 36.02 13.64
CA GLN A 48 10.82 36.72 12.38
C GLN A 48 11.82 37.84 12.06
N THR A 49 12.08 38.08 10.77
CA THR A 49 12.25 39.44 10.26
C THR A 49 11.84 39.53 8.79
N ASP A 50 11.01 40.54 8.50
CA ASP A 50 10.56 40.95 7.18
C ASP A 50 11.69 41.43 6.26
N LYS A 51 11.52 41.23 4.94
CA LYS A 51 11.51 42.28 3.88
C LYS A 51 11.80 41.69 2.49
N ILE A 52 10.85 41.88 1.57
CA ILE A 52 11.00 41.78 0.10
C ILE A 52 11.58 43.14 -0.40
N PRO A 53 12.31 43.22 -1.53
CA PRO A 53 11.66 43.46 -2.81
C PRO A 53 12.22 42.68 -4.01
N MET A 54 11.32 42.39 -4.97
CA MET A 54 11.55 41.98 -6.35
C MET A 54 12.51 42.92 -7.10
N GLN A 55 13.30 42.36 -8.03
CA GLN A 55 13.60 43.04 -9.30
C GLN A 55 13.94 42.04 -10.43
N GLU A 56 13.27 42.25 -11.57
CA GLU A 56 13.43 41.57 -12.86
C GLU A 56 14.71 42.02 -13.62
N LYS A 57 15.03 41.24 -14.67
CA LYS A 57 15.35 41.65 -16.06
C LYS A 57 16.74 41.30 -16.65
N ASN A 58 16.66 40.55 -17.76
CA ASN A 58 17.37 40.67 -19.05
C ASN A 58 18.79 40.07 -19.29
N THR A 59 18.79 38.97 -20.04
CA THR A 59 19.27 38.78 -21.45
C THR A 59 20.66 39.26 -21.93
N HIS A 60 21.45 38.28 -22.39
CA HIS A 60 22.49 38.29 -23.47
C HIS A 60 23.79 39.08 -23.20
N LYS A 61 25.01 38.62 -23.53
CA LYS A 61 25.50 38.05 -24.81
C LYS A 61 26.78 37.21 -24.63
N GLU A 62 26.98 36.25 -25.53
CA GLU A 62 28.29 35.71 -25.98
C GLU A 62 29.10 36.81 -26.73
N PRO A 63 30.44 36.73 -26.86
CA PRO A 63 31.06 35.94 -27.94
C PRO A 63 32.43 35.29 -27.60
N THR A 64 32.55 34.02 -27.99
CA THR A 64 33.60 33.44 -28.85
C THR A 64 35.03 34.04 -28.83
N ALA A 65 36.02 33.22 -28.42
CA ALA A 65 37.36 33.15 -29.03
C ALA A 65 38.14 31.91 -28.54
N ASN A 66 38.27 30.91 -29.42
CA ASN A 66 39.41 29.97 -29.42
C ASN A 66 40.46 30.53 -30.38
N PRO A 67 41.76 30.24 -30.18
CA PRO A 67 42.35 29.19 -31.04
C PRO A 67 43.51 28.38 -30.42
N SER A 68 43.71 27.18 -30.99
CA SER A 68 45.01 26.49 -31.23
C SER A 68 45.89 26.10 -30.02
N SER A 69 46.61 24.96 -29.96
CA SER A 69 46.94 23.91 -30.93
C SER A 69 47.60 22.72 -30.21
N GLN A 70 47.31 21.51 -30.68
CA GLN A 70 48.18 20.33 -30.93
C GLN A 70 49.38 19.99 -29.99
N LYS A 71 49.42 18.77 -29.41
CA LYS A 71 50.24 17.62 -29.89
C LYS A 71 50.29 16.42 -28.92
N GLN A 72 50.13 15.23 -29.52
CA GLN A 72 50.77 13.91 -29.28
C GLN A 72 50.68 13.20 -27.91
N GLU A 73 49.79 12.18 -27.89
CA GLU A 73 50.12 10.75 -27.82
C GLU A 73 51.08 10.24 -26.73
N LEU A 74 50.56 9.46 -25.78
CA LEU A 74 51.21 8.27 -25.22
C LEU A 74 50.18 7.39 -24.49
N GLN A 75 50.03 6.17 -25.00
CA GLN A 75 49.29 5.09 -24.38
C GLN A 75 49.90 4.75 -23.01
N ALA A 76 49.06 4.73 -21.97
CA ALA A 76 49.31 3.92 -20.79
C ALA A 76 47.98 3.27 -20.38
N LYS A 77 47.81 2.05 -20.88
CA LYS A 77 46.74 1.12 -20.55
C LYS A 77 46.96 0.65 -19.11
N THR A 78 46.40 1.37 -18.14
CA THR A 78 46.26 0.83 -16.78
C THR A 78 44.89 0.19 -16.67
N GLN A 79 44.84 -1.11 -16.95
CA GLN A 79 43.75 -1.97 -16.48
C GLN A 79 43.80 -1.99 -14.96
N THR A 80 43.14 -1.02 -14.32
CA THR A 80 42.69 -1.17 -12.95
C THR A 80 41.49 -2.09 -13.00
N THR A 81 41.73 -3.39 -12.85
CA THR A 81 40.68 -4.35 -12.51
C THR A 81 40.23 -4.03 -11.09
N GLU A 82 39.40 -3.00 -10.96
CA GLU A 82 38.63 -2.74 -9.76
C GLU A 82 37.65 -3.91 -9.64
N GLN A 83 37.87 -4.74 -8.63
CA GLN A 83 37.04 -5.88 -8.32
C GLN A 83 35.67 -5.34 -7.89
N GLU A 84 34.78 -5.11 -8.86
CA GLU A 84 33.44 -4.61 -8.64
C GLU A 84 32.66 -5.68 -7.86
N LYS A 85 32.57 -5.50 -6.53
CA LYS A 85 31.56 -6.20 -5.73
C LYS A 85 30.22 -5.97 -6.42
N PRO A 86 29.37 -6.99 -6.62
CA PRO A 86 28.05 -6.78 -7.19
C PRO A 86 27.32 -5.74 -6.34
N LYS A 87 27.14 -4.54 -6.90
CA LYS A 87 26.51 -3.42 -6.21
C LYS A 87 25.03 -3.75 -6.09
N ILE A 88 24.65 -4.26 -4.92
CA ILE A 88 23.25 -4.50 -4.58
C ILE A 88 22.49 -3.18 -4.76
N PRO A 89 21.40 -3.16 -5.54
CA PRO A 89 20.62 -1.95 -5.70
C PRO A 89 20.01 -1.54 -4.35
N PRO A 90 19.78 -0.23 -4.10
CA PRO A 90 19.17 0.22 -2.87
C PRO A 90 17.77 -0.39 -2.68
N LYS A 91 17.36 -0.58 -1.42
CA LYS A 91 16.02 -1.09 -1.10
C LYS A 91 14.94 -0.14 -1.66
N PRO A 92 13.80 -0.68 -2.14
CA PRO A 92 12.68 0.14 -2.57
C PRO A 92 12.22 1.09 -1.47
N VAL A 93 11.97 2.34 -1.83
CA VAL A 93 11.46 3.38 -0.94
C VAL A 93 9.97 3.59 -1.20
N MET A 94 9.19 3.80 -0.15
CA MET A 94 7.75 4.06 -0.27
C MET A 94 7.50 5.44 -0.89
N SER A 95 6.53 5.52 -1.81
CA SER A 95 6.02 6.80 -2.27
C SER A 95 5.12 7.45 -1.22
N ALA A 96 4.87 8.76 -1.34
CA ALA A 96 3.95 9.48 -0.45
C ALA A 96 2.56 8.82 -0.42
N GLU A 97 2.06 8.40 -1.58
CA GLU A 97 0.78 7.70 -1.73
C GLU A 97 0.79 6.35 -1.02
N ALA A 98 1.87 5.56 -1.13
CA ALA A 98 2.00 4.28 -0.44
C ALA A 98 2.04 4.46 1.09
N THR A 99 2.73 5.50 1.58
CA THR A 99 2.78 5.80 3.03
C THR A 99 1.43 6.26 3.60
N ALA A 100 0.55 6.85 2.77
CA ALA A 100 -0.79 7.25 3.19
C ALA A 100 -1.75 6.05 3.38
N TYR A 101 -1.45 4.90 2.76
CA TYR A 101 -2.36 3.74 2.70
C TYR A 101 -2.85 3.24 4.06
N PRO A 102 -2.00 3.06 5.10
CA PRO A 102 -2.46 2.56 6.38
C PRO A 102 -3.50 3.46 7.06
N LYS A 103 -3.39 4.79 6.90
CA LYS A 103 -4.37 5.74 7.44
C LYS A 103 -5.69 5.64 6.68
N LEU A 104 -5.64 5.59 5.35
CA LEU A 104 -6.83 5.50 4.50
C LEU A 104 -7.55 4.15 4.65
N LEU A 105 -6.80 3.06 4.90
CA LEU A 105 -7.37 1.74 5.17
C LEU A 105 -8.23 1.73 6.44
N LYS A 106 -7.87 2.50 7.47
CA LYS A 106 -8.71 2.64 8.68
C LYS A 106 -10.07 3.24 8.33
N ILE A 107 -10.10 4.29 7.50
CA ILE A 107 -11.34 4.94 7.03
C ILE A 107 -12.17 3.96 6.21
N TYR A 108 -11.54 3.21 5.30
CA TYR A 108 -12.20 2.19 4.49
C TYR A 108 -12.87 1.12 5.38
N LYS A 109 -12.17 0.61 6.40
CA LYS A 109 -12.75 -0.38 7.34
C LYS A 109 -13.96 0.17 8.08
N GLU A 110 -13.92 1.42 8.54
CA GLU A 110 -15.04 2.07 9.20
C GLU A 110 -16.26 2.26 8.28
N LEU A 111 -16.03 2.69 7.03
CA LEU A 111 -17.09 2.78 6.02
C LEU A 111 -17.75 1.43 5.77
N ASN A 112 -16.96 0.36 5.67
CA ASN A 112 -17.52 -0.98 5.44
C ASN A 112 -18.27 -1.52 6.64
N ARG A 113 -17.83 -1.21 7.86
CA ARG A 113 -18.58 -1.53 9.08
C ARG A 113 -19.95 -0.83 9.07
N GLN A 114 -19.99 0.45 8.74
CA GLN A 114 -21.23 1.22 8.63
C GLN A 114 -22.15 0.66 7.52
N ASN A 115 -21.59 0.32 6.36
CA ASN A 115 -22.35 -0.34 5.28
C ASN A 115 -22.94 -1.68 5.75
N GLY A 116 -22.18 -2.47 6.52
CA GLY A 116 -22.68 -3.71 7.12
C GLY A 116 -23.95 -3.50 7.94
N ILE A 117 -23.96 -2.47 8.80
CA ILE A 117 -25.11 -2.09 9.64
C ILE A 117 -26.30 -1.65 8.77
N ILE A 118 -26.05 -0.82 7.74
CA ILE A 118 -27.09 -0.40 6.78
C ILE A 118 -27.73 -1.62 6.12
N PHE A 119 -26.93 -2.57 5.64
CA PHE A 119 -27.45 -3.78 5.00
C PHE A 119 -28.29 -4.64 5.95
N ASP A 120 -27.92 -4.73 7.22
CA ASP A 120 -28.72 -5.45 8.22
C ASP A 120 -30.06 -4.76 8.47
N ALA A 121 -30.05 -3.42 8.63
CA ALA A 121 -31.27 -2.64 8.79
C ALA A 121 -32.20 -2.73 7.55
N GLU A 122 -31.62 -2.65 6.34
CA GLU A 122 -32.37 -2.82 5.08
C GLU A 122 -32.97 -4.22 4.96
N ARG A 123 -32.25 -5.26 5.39
CA ARG A 123 -32.78 -6.63 5.43
C ARG A 123 -33.98 -6.74 6.37
N GLU A 124 -33.86 -6.25 7.60
CA GLU A 124 -34.95 -6.26 8.58
C GLU A 124 -36.18 -5.50 8.08
N ARG A 125 -35.98 -4.34 7.44
CA ARG A 125 -37.05 -3.58 6.80
C ARG A 125 -37.74 -4.42 5.73
N ASN A 126 -36.99 -5.09 4.86
CA ASN A 126 -37.55 -5.94 3.80
C ASN A 126 -38.33 -7.13 4.38
N GLU A 127 -37.86 -7.73 5.49
CA GLU A 127 -38.58 -8.80 6.19
C GLU A 127 -39.94 -8.31 6.72
N LEU A 128 -40.00 -7.11 7.30
CA LEU A 128 -41.25 -6.49 7.74
C LEU A 128 -42.20 -6.19 6.57
N GLU A 129 -41.68 -5.74 5.43
CA GLU A 129 -42.49 -5.53 4.21
C GLU A 129 -43.11 -6.83 3.72
N LEU A 130 -42.33 -7.92 3.69
CA LEU A 130 -42.81 -9.25 3.33
C LEU A 130 -43.88 -9.74 4.30
N GLU A 131 -43.67 -9.57 5.61
CA GLU A 131 -44.66 -9.92 6.62
C GLU A 131 -45.97 -9.15 6.40
N ARG A 132 -45.88 -7.83 6.20
CA ARG A 132 -47.03 -6.94 5.95
C ARG A 132 -47.79 -7.35 4.70
N ASP A 133 -47.10 -7.67 3.62
CA ASP A 133 -47.69 -8.08 2.34
C ASP A 133 -48.31 -9.48 2.41
N SER A 134 -47.81 -10.34 3.29
CA SER A 134 -48.34 -11.69 3.51
C SER A 134 -49.62 -11.71 4.35
N LEU A 135 -49.97 -10.60 5.03
CA LEU A 135 -51.15 -10.51 5.89
C LEU A 135 -52.46 -10.75 5.11
N LYS A 136 -53.34 -11.57 5.70
CA LYS A 136 -54.67 -11.91 5.15
C LYS A 136 -55.76 -11.79 6.22
N GLY A 137 -57.00 -11.64 5.76
CA GLY A 137 -58.20 -11.64 6.62
C GLY A 137 -58.12 -10.61 7.76
N PHE A 138 -58.54 -11.01 8.96
CA PHE A 138 -58.59 -10.16 10.14
C PHE A 138 -57.22 -9.61 10.57
N ALA A 139 -56.13 -10.36 10.35
CA ALA A 139 -54.77 -9.91 10.68
C ALA A 139 -54.35 -8.68 9.86
N LYS A 140 -54.85 -8.54 8.62
CA LYS A 140 -54.60 -7.36 7.79
C LYS A 140 -55.25 -6.10 8.36
N LEU A 141 -56.36 -6.22 9.10
CA LEU A 141 -57.03 -5.08 9.72
C LEU A 141 -56.32 -4.66 11.02
N THR A 142 -55.84 -5.61 11.81
CA THR A 142 -55.27 -5.34 13.14
C THR A 142 -53.76 -5.09 13.12
N LYS A 143 -52.98 -5.80 12.31
CA LYS A 143 -51.50 -5.76 12.35
C LYS A 143 -50.86 -4.89 11.27
N LYS A 144 -51.58 -4.54 10.20
CA LYS A 144 -51.01 -3.79 9.07
C LYS A 144 -50.46 -2.42 9.48
N GLY A 145 -51.16 -1.70 10.35
CA GLY A 145 -50.73 -0.38 10.83
C GLY A 145 -49.45 -0.46 11.68
N GLU A 146 -49.36 -1.47 12.55
CA GLU A 146 -48.16 -1.72 13.37
C GLU A 146 -46.93 -2.02 12.51
N LEU A 147 -47.07 -2.94 11.53
CA LEU A 147 -45.97 -3.27 10.63
C LEU A 147 -45.55 -2.06 9.78
N GLN A 148 -46.51 -1.25 9.33
CA GLN A 148 -46.18 -0.02 8.59
C GLN A 148 -45.38 0.97 9.45
N SER A 149 -45.78 1.19 10.70
CA SER A 149 -45.05 2.06 11.62
C SER A 149 -43.63 1.55 11.89
N ARG A 150 -43.44 0.23 12.02
CA ARG A 150 -42.09 -0.37 12.16
C ARG A 150 -41.24 -0.19 10.90
N ILE A 151 -41.84 -0.33 9.72
CA ILE A 151 -41.16 -0.07 8.43
C ILE A 151 -40.73 1.39 8.33
N ASP A 152 -41.61 2.33 8.68
CA ASP A 152 -41.31 3.77 8.62
C ASP A 152 -40.17 4.13 9.58
N CYS A 153 -40.21 3.63 10.81
CA CYS A 153 -39.11 3.77 11.78
C CYS A 153 -37.78 3.19 11.27
N LYS A 154 -37.81 2.01 10.62
CA LYS A 154 -36.61 1.42 9.99
C LYS A 154 -36.08 2.26 8.84
N ASN A 155 -36.95 2.88 8.04
CA ASN A 155 -36.52 3.79 6.97
C ASN A 155 -35.79 5.01 7.54
N GLU A 156 -36.31 5.63 8.60
CA GLU A 156 -35.64 6.74 9.29
C GLU A 156 -34.26 6.33 9.84
N GLU A 157 -34.18 5.13 10.45
CA GLU A 157 -32.90 4.55 10.92
C GLU A 157 -31.90 4.41 9.76
N ILE A 158 -32.33 3.82 8.64
CA ILE A 158 -31.50 3.63 7.44
C ILE A 158 -31.00 4.96 6.88
N ASP A 159 -31.86 5.98 6.83
CA ASP A 159 -31.48 7.30 6.32
C ASP A 159 -30.42 7.97 7.20
N LEU A 160 -30.57 7.88 8.53
CA LEU A 160 -29.55 8.36 9.47
C LEU A 160 -28.23 7.60 9.31
N LEU A 161 -28.29 6.28 9.15
CA LEU A 161 -27.10 5.46 8.94
C LEU A 161 -26.37 5.82 7.62
N LYS A 162 -27.13 6.10 6.55
CA LYS A 162 -26.60 6.55 5.25
C LYS A 162 -25.95 7.93 5.36
N ILE A 163 -26.55 8.87 6.10
CA ILE A 163 -25.92 10.16 6.44
C ILE A 163 -24.61 9.94 7.20
N GLY A 164 -24.57 8.94 8.08
CA GLY A 164 -23.39 8.51 8.82
C GLY A 164 -22.17 8.21 7.95
N LEU A 165 -22.35 7.69 6.72
CA LEU A 165 -21.25 7.45 5.77
C LEU A 165 -20.52 8.75 5.39
N SER A 166 -21.27 9.81 5.08
CA SER A 166 -20.71 11.13 4.82
C SER A 166 -20.01 11.69 6.06
N GLY A 167 -20.59 11.46 7.24
CA GLY A 167 -20.00 11.83 8.51
C GLY A 167 -18.63 11.18 8.76
N ILE A 168 -18.47 9.89 8.42
CA ILE A 168 -17.19 9.17 8.55
C ILE A 168 -16.09 9.88 7.77
N VAL A 169 -16.28 10.09 6.47
CA VAL A 169 -15.22 10.63 5.61
C VAL A 169 -14.91 12.11 5.92
N LYS A 170 -15.90 12.90 6.32
CA LYS A 170 -15.72 14.30 6.74
C LYS A 170 -14.83 14.44 7.97
N ARG A 171 -14.93 13.53 8.95
CA ARG A 171 -14.02 13.52 10.12
C ARG A 171 -12.54 13.37 9.75
N TYR A 172 -12.26 12.82 8.57
CA TYR A 172 -10.91 12.65 8.04
C TYR A 172 -10.54 13.69 6.96
N GLY A 173 -11.35 14.75 6.80
CA GLY A 173 -11.07 15.85 5.88
C GLY A 173 -11.51 15.63 4.44
N PHE A 174 -12.28 14.57 4.14
CA PHE A 174 -12.84 14.36 2.81
C PHE A 174 -14.24 14.98 2.70
N GLN A 175 -14.48 15.71 1.61
CA GLN A 175 -15.78 16.33 1.37
C GLN A 175 -16.87 15.28 1.08
N THR A 176 -16.53 14.27 0.29
CA THR A 176 -17.44 13.20 -0.11
C THR A 176 -16.80 11.81 0.02
N VAL A 177 -17.64 10.77 0.09
CA VAL A 177 -17.20 9.37 0.08
C VAL A 177 -16.48 9.04 -1.23
N HIS A 178 -16.90 9.67 -2.33
CA HIS A 178 -16.27 9.51 -3.64
C HIS A 178 -14.83 10.05 -3.67
N ASP A 179 -14.60 11.24 -3.11
CA ASP A 179 -13.26 11.84 -3.05
C ASP A 179 -12.30 10.97 -2.23
N PHE A 180 -12.81 10.40 -1.13
CA PHE A 180 -12.08 9.40 -0.36
C PHE A 180 -11.69 8.20 -1.23
N TYR A 181 -12.63 7.60 -1.97
CA TYR A 181 -12.34 6.42 -2.78
C TYR A 181 -11.33 6.69 -3.91
N LYS A 182 -11.34 7.89 -4.51
CA LYS A 182 -10.31 8.28 -5.47
C LYS A 182 -8.92 8.20 -4.85
N VAL A 183 -8.71 8.87 -3.71
CA VAL A 183 -7.40 8.89 -3.03
C VAL A 183 -7.02 7.50 -2.50
N PHE A 184 -7.99 6.76 -1.94
CA PHE A 184 -7.78 5.41 -1.45
C PHE A 184 -7.32 4.46 -2.56
N SER A 185 -7.92 4.52 -3.75
CA SER A 185 -7.56 3.65 -4.87
C SER A 185 -6.11 3.88 -5.33
N VAL A 186 -5.68 5.14 -5.46
CA VAL A 186 -4.31 5.50 -5.83
C VAL A 186 -3.33 4.99 -4.79
N SER A 187 -3.63 5.23 -3.51
CA SER A 187 -2.78 4.81 -2.39
C SER A 187 -2.69 3.28 -2.26
N LYS A 188 -3.80 2.58 -2.48
CA LYS A 188 -3.86 1.11 -2.49
C LYS A 188 -2.98 0.52 -3.59
N THR A 189 -3.08 1.04 -4.81
CA THR A 189 -2.25 0.62 -5.93
C THR A 189 -0.77 0.92 -5.67
N ALA A 190 -0.43 2.13 -5.24
CA ALA A 190 0.95 2.51 -4.94
C ALA A 190 1.57 1.64 -3.84
N ASN A 191 0.80 1.31 -2.79
CA ASN A 191 1.25 0.39 -1.74
C ASN A 191 1.44 -1.04 -2.27
N ALA A 192 0.53 -1.54 -3.12
CA ALA A 192 0.68 -2.85 -3.74
C ALA A 192 1.95 -2.93 -4.62
N GLU A 193 2.16 -1.95 -5.49
CA GLU A 193 3.36 -1.87 -6.32
C GLU A 193 4.65 -1.78 -5.49
N TYR A 194 4.61 -1.03 -4.38
CA TYR A 194 5.74 -0.97 -3.45
C TYR A 194 6.03 -2.34 -2.84
N ARG A 195 4.99 -3.06 -2.39
CA ARG A 195 5.14 -4.40 -1.81
C ARG A 195 5.75 -5.36 -2.83
N ASP A 196 5.26 -5.36 -4.06
CA ASP A 196 5.82 -6.19 -5.13
C ASP A 196 7.30 -5.88 -5.40
N LYS A 197 7.69 -4.59 -5.38
CA LYS A 197 9.10 -4.19 -5.55
C LYS A 197 9.96 -4.67 -4.39
N VAL A 198 9.47 -4.56 -3.15
CA VAL A 198 10.18 -5.04 -1.96
C VAL A 198 10.35 -6.54 -2.01
N ASP A 199 9.30 -7.28 -2.35
CA ASP A 199 9.32 -8.74 -2.39
C ASP A 199 10.32 -9.24 -3.45
N LYS A 200 10.30 -8.66 -4.66
CA LYS A 200 11.30 -8.95 -5.70
C LYS A 200 12.74 -8.62 -5.28
N TRP A 201 12.92 -7.49 -4.61
CA TRP A 201 14.23 -7.10 -4.10
C TRP A 201 14.73 -8.08 -3.03
N GLU A 202 13.86 -8.51 -2.12
CA GLU A 202 14.19 -9.47 -1.06
C GLU A 202 14.45 -10.88 -1.63
N GLU A 203 13.74 -11.30 -2.67
CA GLU A 203 14.00 -12.55 -3.38
C GLU A 203 15.39 -12.58 -4.04
N GLN A 204 15.80 -11.47 -4.65
CA GLN A 204 17.05 -11.38 -5.40
C GLN A 204 18.26 -11.05 -4.53
N TYR A 205 18.08 -10.16 -3.55
CA TYR A 205 19.15 -9.55 -2.78
C TYR A 205 18.97 -9.68 -1.27
N GLY A 206 17.92 -10.36 -0.82
CA GLY A 206 17.64 -10.56 0.60
C GLY A 206 18.78 -11.24 1.34
N GLU A 207 18.79 -11.05 2.66
CA GLU A 207 19.91 -11.43 3.53
C GLU A 207 20.27 -12.93 3.42
N LYS A 208 19.29 -13.77 3.11
CA LYS A 208 19.47 -15.21 2.91
C LYS A 208 20.27 -15.54 1.65
N VAL A 209 20.05 -14.81 0.56
CA VAL A 209 20.79 -14.96 -0.69
C VAL A 209 22.23 -14.49 -0.50
N GLN A 210 22.40 -13.34 0.16
CA GLN A 210 23.72 -12.78 0.50
C GLN A 210 24.55 -13.76 1.34
N LYS A 211 24.00 -14.28 2.44
CA LYS A 211 24.69 -15.26 3.30
C LYS A 211 25.11 -16.52 2.55
N LYS A 212 24.31 -16.97 1.57
CA LYS A 212 24.63 -18.14 0.75
C LYS A 212 25.78 -17.84 -0.21
N GLU A 213 25.77 -16.68 -0.85
CA GLU A 213 26.81 -16.26 -1.79
C GLU A 213 28.16 -16.01 -1.10
N GLU A 214 28.15 -15.38 0.08
CA GLU A 214 29.32 -15.21 0.95
C GLU A 214 29.91 -16.56 1.37
N SER A 215 29.04 -17.53 1.72
CA SER A 215 29.44 -18.90 2.04
C SER A 215 30.15 -19.60 0.87
N ILE A 216 29.64 -19.45 -0.35
CA ILE A 216 30.24 -20.04 -1.56
C ILE A 216 31.59 -19.38 -1.85
N HIS A 217 31.67 -18.04 -1.81
CA HIS A 217 32.91 -17.30 -1.99
C HIS A 217 33.97 -17.72 -0.97
N ARG A 218 33.59 -17.87 0.31
CA ARG A 218 34.50 -18.31 1.38
C ARG A 218 35.05 -19.72 1.13
N ARG A 219 34.21 -20.64 0.65
CA ARG A 219 34.64 -22.00 0.26
C ARG A 219 35.63 -21.95 -0.90
N LEU A 220 35.36 -21.17 -1.94
CA LEU A 220 36.26 -21.03 -3.10
C LEU A 220 37.63 -20.46 -2.71
N GLN A 221 37.66 -19.41 -1.88
CA GLN A 221 38.92 -18.85 -1.39
C GLN A 221 39.73 -19.85 -0.56
N ASN A 222 39.06 -20.64 0.28
CA ASN A 222 39.74 -21.69 1.05
C ASN A 222 40.35 -22.75 0.12
N TYR A 223 39.64 -23.20 -0.91
CA TYR A 223 40.20 -24.13 -1.89
C TYR A 223 41.41 -23.56 -2.63
N GLN A 224 41.34 -22.31 -3.10
CA GLN A 224 42.48 -21.65 -3.75
C GLN A 224 43.70 -21.55 -2.82
N ARG A 225 43.48 -21.19 -1.55
CA ARG A 225 44.54 -21.12 -0.54
C ARG A 225 45.16 -22.49 -0.29
N GLU A 226 44.36 -23.55 -0.21
CA GLU A 226 44.83 -24.91 -0.01
C GLU A 226 45.72 -25.37 -1.18
N ILE A 227 45.29 -25.13 -2.43
CA ILE A 227 46.08 -25.44 -3.63
C ILE A 227 47.42 -24.70 -3.61
N SER A 228 47.41 -23.40 -3.29
CA SER A 228 48.63 -22.58 -3.22
C SER A 228 49.58 -23.07 -2.12
N ASN A 229 49.05 -23.43 -0.96
CA ASN A 229 49.82 -23.98 0.15
C ASN A 229 50.43 -25.34 -0.20
N GLN A 230 49.70 -26.21 -0.88
CA GLN A 230 50.23 -27.49 -1.35
C GLN A 230 51.36 -27.28 -2.37
N TYR A 231 51.20 -26.35 -3.29
CA TYR A 231 52.24 -26.02 -4.27
C TYR A 231 53.52 -25.52 -3.58
N MET A 232 53.39 -24.59 -2.63
CA MET A 232 54.49 -24.06 -1.80
C MET A 232 55.19 -25.16 -1.00
N LYS A 233 54.43 -26.04 -0.33
CA LYS A 233 54.99 -27.18 0.41
C LYS A 233 55.80 -28.12 -0.48
N ARG A 234 55.31 -28.40 -1.70
CA ARG A 234 56.05 -29.23 -2.68
C ARG A 234 57.31 -28.54 -3.18
N THR A 235 57.28 -27.21 -3.39
CA THR A 235 58.47 -26.46 -3.83
C THR A 235 59.54 -26.38 -2.75
N ILE A 236 59.16 -26.19 -1.48
CA ILE A 236 60.09 -26.22 -0.33
C ILE A 236 60.71 -27.61 -0.19
N LYS A 237 59.87 -28.67 -0.21
CA LYS A 237 60.34 -30.06 -0.11
C LYS A 237 61.29 -30.47 -1.22
N ASN A 238 61.10 -29.94 -2.44
CA ASN A 238 62.00 -30.20 -3.57
C ASN A 238 63.29 -29.36 -3.53
N ARG A 239 63.31 -28.25 -2.79
CA ARG A 239 64.53 -27.43 -2.55
C ARG A 239 65.42 -28.01 -1.46
N GLU A 240 64.83 -28.62 -0.44
CA GLU A 240 65.56 -29.28 0.66
C GLU A 240 66.17 -30.64 0.28
N ALA A 241 65.80 -31.18 -0.89
CA ALA A 241 66.28 -32.46 -1.42
C ALA A 241 67.42 -32.34 -2.46
N ARG A 242 67.99 -31.14 -2.65
CA ARG A 242 69.18 -30.88 -3.48
C ARG A 242 70.33 -30.41 -2.59
#